data_AF-A0A957BS54-F1
#
_entry.id   AF-A0A957BS54-F1
#
_cell.length_a   1.000
_cell.length_b   1.000
_cell.length_c   1.000
_cell.angle_alpha   90.00
_cell.angle_beta   90.00
_cell.angle_gamma   90.00
#
_symmetry.space_group_name_H-M   'P 1'
#
loop_
_entity.id
_entity.type
_entity.pdbx_description
1 polymer ?
#
loop_
_entity_poly.entity_id
_entity_poly.type
_entity_poly.pdbx_seq_one_letter_code
_entity_poly.pdbx_strand_id
1 'polypeptide(L)'
;MAAEALSRRTVYLVLLLLALLPMLMACTIQPTPAIYKIALLAPFEGRYREVGYDALYAARLALAEANVTQIELLAVDVGGTTARAVDRAQALAQDPAVLTAIAVGFAAADAETQVAFTDIPIIVAGNWGAQPVGAETFLLTRFSDDSATDALFYVGARVLNETPVQDWVSSAAPPDADFSARYQATDSFAPPPTPLATLVYDATRMAILATANGTTRTSVAHALDQ
;
A
#
# COMPACT_ATOMS: atom_id res chain seq x y z
N MET A 1 -51.57 17.82 53.74
CA MET A 1 -50.10 17.90 53.91
C MET A 1 -49.64 16.61 54.58
N ALA A 2 -49.36 15.57 53.79
CA ALA A 2 -48.79 14.33 54.29
C ALA A 2 -47.52 14.08 53.48
N ALA A 3 -46.38 14.52 54.02
CA ALA A 3 -45.07 14.19 53.49
C ALA A 3 -44.69 12.84 54.11
N GLU A 4 -44.86 11.76 53.35
CA GLU A 4 -44.45 10.42 53.75
C GLU A 4 -42.94 10.40 53.99
N ALA A 5 -42.54 10.02 55.20
CA ALA A 5 -41.15 9.82 55.57
C ALA A 5 -40.62 8.59 54.81
N LEU A 6 -39.80 8.81 53.77
CA LEU A 6 -39.07 7.73 53.11
C LEU A 6 -38.24 6.96 54.15
N SER A 7 -38.46 5.65 54.23
CA SER A 7 -37.68 4.81 55.14
C SER A 7 -36.19 4.84 54.75
N ARG A 8 -35.28 4.80 55.73
CA ARG A 8 -33.83 4.72 55.50
C ARG A 8 -33.46 3.63 54.48
N ARG A 9 -34.19 2.51 54.45
CA ARG A 9 -33.97 1.40 53.51
C ARG A 9 -34.20 1.82 52.06
N THR A 10 -35.22 2.64 51.80
CA THR A 10 -35.54 3.15 50.46
C THR A 10 -34.43 4.07 49.94
N VAL A 11 -33.86 4.91 50.82
CA VAL A 11 -32.75 5.80 50.47
C VAL A 11 -31.48 5.01 50.12
N TYR A 12 -31.13 3.97 50.90
CA TYR A 12 -29.98 3.12 50.59
C TYR A 12 -30.17 2.34 49.28
N LEU A 13 -31.37 1.82 49.01
CA LEU A 13 -31.65 1.10 47.77
C LEU A 13 -31.51 2.01 46.55
N VAL A 14 -32.03 3.24 46.63
CA VAL A 14 -31.91 4.23 45.55
C VAL A 14 -30.46 4.64 45.32
N LEU A 15 -29.68 4.90 46.38
CA LEU A 15 -28.25 5.21 46.26
C LEU A 15 -27.46 4.05 45.67
N LEU A 16 -27.78 2.81 46.05
CA LEU A 16 -27.14 1.61 45.51
C LEU A 16 -27.48 1.42 44.02
N LEU A 17 -28.74 1.61 43.62
CA LEU A 17 -29.16 1.58 42.22
C LEU A 17 -28.51 2.71 41.41
N LEU A 18 -28.40 3.92 41.96
CA LEU A 18 -27.73 5.04 41.32
C LEU A 18 -26.22 4.79 41.14
N ALA A 19 -25.59 4.10 42.09
CA ALA A 19 -24.18 3.71 42.02
C ALA A 19 -23.91 2.53 41.08
N LEU A 20 -24.88 1.61 40.90
CA LEU A 20 -24.79 0.52 39.93
C LEU A 20 -25.05 0.97 38.48
N LEU A 21 -25.84 2.02 38.27
CA LEU A 21 -26.17 2.55 36.95
C LEU A 21 -24.95 2.91 36.08
N PRO A 22 -23.90 3.61 36.59
CA PRO A 22 -22.71 3.90 35.80
C PRO A 22 -21.85 2.66 35.51
N MET A 23 -21.92 1.61 36.34
CA MET A 23 -21.20 0.35 36.07
C MET A 23 -21.81 -0.43 34.89
N LEU A 24 -23.10 -0.24 34.62
CA LEU A 24 -23.77 -0.83 33.45
C LEU A 24 -23.50 -0.06 32.14
N MET A 25 -22.97 1.16 32.23
CA MET A 25 -22.59 2.00 31.08
C MET A 25 -21.11 1.91 30.72
N ALA A 26 -20.33 1.06 31.41
CA ALA A 26 -18.92 0.82 31.14
C ALA A 26 -18.73 -0.16 29.95
N CYS A 27 -19.40 0.07 28.83
CA CYS A 27 -18.94 -0.48 27.55
C CYS A 27 -17.81 0.41 27.06
N THR A 28 -16.57 0.00 27.32
CA THR A 28 -15.40 0.63 26.69
C THR A 28 -15.50 0.39 25.18
N ILE A 29 -15.94 1.41 24.43
CA ILE A 29 -15.75 1.45 22.98
C ILE A 29 -14.24 1.53 22.77
N GLN A 30 -13.63 0.37 22.55
CA GLN A 30 -12.24 0.29 22.12
C GLN A 30 -12.27 0.39 20.59
N PRO A 31 -11.74 1.48 20.00
CA PRO A 31 -11.69 1.61 18.56
C PRO A 31 -10.88 0.45 17.99
N THR A 32 -11.44 -0.28 17.04
CA THR A 32 -10.66 -1.24 16.25
C THR A 32 -9.56 -0.47 15.53
N PRO A 33 -8.30 -0.95 15.55
CA PRO A 33 -7.24 -0.31 14.78
C PRO A 33 -7.66 -0.19 13.32
N ALA A 34 -7.43 0.97 12.71
CA ALA A 34 -7.68 1.16 11.29
C ALA A 34 -6.77 0.23 10.49
N ILE A 35 -7.33 -0.42 9.46
CA ILE A 35 -6.58 -1.21 8.48
C ILE A 35 -6.45 -0.35 7.23
N TYR A 36 -5.21 -0.02 6.86
CA TYR A 36 -4.88 0.70 5.64
C TYR A 36 -4.62 -0.27 4.51
N LYS A 37 -4.76 0.18 3.26
CA LYS A 37 -4.61 -0.63 2.07
C LYS A 37 -3.55 -0.05 1.15
N ILE A 38 -2.73 -0.94 0.62
CA ILE A 38 -1.87 -0.68 -0.53
C ILE A 38 -2.51 -1.40 -1.71
N ALA A 39 -2.90 -0.66 -2.74
CA ALA A 39 -3.43 -1.26 -3.95
C ALA A 39 -2.30 -1.74 -4.87
N LEU A 40 -2.41 -2.93 -5.44
CA LEU A 40 -1.53 -3.42 -6.51
C LEU A 40 -2.36 -3.57 -7.78
N LEU A 41 -2.18 -2.64 -8.71
CA LEU A 41 -2.82 -2.69 -10.02
C LEU A 41 -1.90 -3.41 -10.99
N ALA A 42 -2.36 -4.54 -11.50
CA ALA A 42 -1.60 -5.35 -12.45
C ALA A 42 -2.55 -6.15 -13.35
N PRO A 43 -2.08 -6.67 -14.51
CA PRO A 43 -2.85 -7.63 -15.28
C PRO A 43 -2.84 -8.98 -14.56
N PHE A 44 -3.93 -9.34 -13.89
CA PHE A 44 -4.08 -10.67 -13.26
C PHE A 44 -4.83 -11.66 -14.17
N GLU A 45 -5.48 -11.15 -15.20
CA GLU A 45 -6.15 -11.95 -16.21
C GLU A 45 -5.58 -11.72 -17.62
N GLY A 46 -5.91 -12.63 -18.55
CA GLY A 46 -5.57 -12.49 -19.96
C GLY A 46 -4.09 -12.79 -20.28
N ARG A 47 -3.58 -12.11 -21.31
CA ARG A 47 -2.27 -12.41 -21.94
C ARG A 47 -1.07 -12.15 -21.05
N TYR A 48 -1.15 -11.16 -20.17
CA TYR A 48 -0.03 -10.68 -19.36
C TYR A 48 -0.18 -11.08 -17.88
N ARG A 49 -1.00 -12.09 -17.58
CA ARG A 49 -1.30 -12.50 -16.19
C ARG A 49 -0.06 -12.89 -15.40
N GLU A 50 0.95 -13.45 -16.08
CA GLU A 50 2.24 -13.81 -15.49
C GLU A 50 2.98 -12.60 -14.92
N VAL A 51 2.85 -11.42 -15.55
CA VAL A 51 3.42 -10.16 -15.05
C VAL A 51 2.73 -9.75 -13.75
N GLY A 52 1.40 -9.88 -13.68
CA GLY A 52 0.65 -9.59 -12.47
C GLY A 52 0.97 -10.56 -11.34
N TYR A 53 1.02 -11.86 -11.60
CA TYR A 53 1.39 -12.84 -10.57
C TYR A 53 2.82 -12.64 -10.08
N ASP A 54 3.75 -12.28 -10.96
CA ASP A 54 5.12 -11.98 -10.55
C ASP A 54 5.17 -10.81 -9.55
N ALA A 55 4.41 -9.76 -9.84
CA ALA A 55 4.25 -8.62 -8.95
C ALA A 55 3.54 -8.97 -7.63
N LEU A 56 2.50 -9.81 -7.67
CA LEU A 56 1.73 -10.19 -6.49
C LEU A 56 2.57 -10.95 -5.47
N TYR A 57 3.33 -11.94 -5.90
CA TYR A 57 4.16 -12.73 -4.99
C TYR A 57 5.30 -11.90 -4.41
N ALA A 58 5.90 -10.99 -5.20
CA ALA A 58 6.87 -10.02 -4.69
C ALA A 58 6.28 -9.10 -3.61
N ALA A 59 5.10 -8.53 -3.85
CA ALA A 59 4.43 -7.67 -2.88
C ALA A 59 4.03 -8.42 -1.60
N ARG A 60 3.57 -9.67 -1.73
CA ARG A 60 3.27 -10.54 -0.59
C ARG A 60 4.52 -10.86 0.23
N LEU A 61 5.64 -11.13 -0.41
CA LEU A 61 6.91 -11.34 0.27
C LEU A 61 7.29 -10.12 1.11
N ALA A 62 7.22 -8.91 0.51
CA ALA A 62 7.54 -7.67 1.21
C ALA A 62 6.67 -7.45 2.46
N LEU A 63 5.36 -7.72 2.37
CA LEU A 63 4.45 -7.62 3.51
C LEU A 63 4.74 -8.67 4.59
N ALA A 64 5.00 -9.91 4.20
CA ALA A 64 5.33 -10.99 5.12
C ALA A 64 6.59 -10.66 5.93
N GLU A 65 7.61 -10.10 5.29
CA GLU A 65 8.88 -9.74 5.93
C GLU A 65 8.81 -8.46 6.76
N ALA A 66 7.98 -7.50 6.35
CA ALA A 66 7.72 -6.31 7.15
C ALA A 66 6.95 -6.64 8.44
N ASN A 67 6.27 -7.79 8.50
CA ASN A 67 5.49 -8.25 9.65
C ASN A 67 4.50 -7.19 10.17
N VAL A 68 3.84 -6.51 9.23
CA VAL A 68 2.84 -5.47 9.51
C VAL A 68 1.44 -6.08 9.48
N THR A 69 0.61 -5.74 10.47
CA THR A 69 -0.77 -6.26 10.61
C THR A 69 -1.86 -5.23 10.31
N GLN A 70 -1.48 -3.95 10.21
CA GLN A 70 -2.39 -2.83 9.96
C GLN A 70 -2.45 -2.44 8.47
N ILE A 71 -1.75 -3.19 7.60
CA ILE A 71 -1.67 -2.91 6.17
C ILE A 71 -2.12 -4.16 5.42
N GLU A 72 -3.08 -4.00 4.53
CA GLU A 72 -3.60 -5.03 3.64
C GLU A 72 -3.18 -4.75 2.19
N LEU A 73 -2.83 -5.81 1.45
CA LEU A 73 -2.60 -5.72 0.00
C LEU A 73 -3.91 -5.94 -0.74
N LEU A 74 -4.34 -4.94 -1.52
CA LEU A 74 -5.49 -5.05 -2.40
C LEU A 74 -5.04 -5.26 -3.84
N ALA A 75 -5.04 -6.51 -4.31
CA ALA A 75 -4.73 -6.83 -5.71
C ALA A 75 -5.93 -6.50 -6.62
N VAL A 76 -5.71 -5.66 -7.64
CA VAL A 76 -6.76 -5.18 -8.56
C VAL A 76 -6.39 -5.47 -10.00
N ASP A 77 -7.22 -6.26 -10.69
CA ASP A 77 -7.05 -6.53 -12.12
C ASP A 77 -7.47 -5.33 -12.97
N VAL A 78 -6.54 -4.87 -13.81
CA VAL A 78 -6.74 -3.77 -14.74
C VAL A 78 -7.37 -4.21 -16.07
N GLY A 79 -7.60 -5.51 -16.27
CA GLY A 79 -8.41 -6.00 -17.39
C GLY A 79 -7.80 -5.83 -18.78
N GLY A 80 -6.53 -5.46 -18.87
CA GLY A 80 -5.74 -5.35 -20.09
C GLY A 80 -6.01 -4.11 -20.96
N THR A 81 -6.85 -3.16 -20.52
CA THR A 81 -7.14 -1.92 -21.27
C THR A 81 -7.04 -0.69 -20.36
N THR A 82 -6.59 0.44 -20.92
CA THR A 82 -6.48 1.72 -20.19
C THR A 82 -7.83 2.14 -19.61
N ALA A 83 -8.92 2.05 -20.37
CA ALA A 83 -10.26 2.41 -19.88
C ALA A 83 -10.67 1.63 -18.61
N ARG A 84 -10.42 0.32 -18.57
CA ARG A 84 -10.69 -0.49 -17.37
C ARG A 84 -9.76 -0.10 -16.23
N ALA A 85 -8.49 0.18 -16.50
CA ALA A 85 -7.53 0.63 -15.48
C ALA A 85 -7.96 1.97 -14.86
N VAL A 86 -8.44 2.92 -15.67
CA VAL A 86 -9.03 4.19 -15.22
C VAL A 86 -10.22 3.95 -14.30
N ASP A 87 -11.17 3.09 -14.69
CA ASP A 87 -12.34 2.76 -13.85
C ASP A 87 -11.90 2.19 -12.49
N ARG A 88 -10.86 1.34 -12.48
CA ARG A 88 -10.29 0.79 -11.24
C ARG A 88 -9.63 1.85 -10.38
N ALA A 89 -8.83 2.74 -10.95
CA ALA A 89 -8.17 3.83 -10.24
C ALA A 89 -9.19 4.78 -9.60
N GLN A 90 -10.25 5.15 -10.34
CA GLN A 90 -11.34 5.97 -9.81
C GLN A 90 -12.09 5.28 -8.67
N ALA A 91 -12.33 3.97 -8.78
CA ALA A 91 -12.97 3.22 -7.70
C ALA A 91 -12.09 3.19 -6.43
N LEU A 92 -10.77 3.06 -6.57
CA LEU A 92 -9.84 3.12 -5.45
C LEU A 92 -9.80 4.50 -4.80
N ALA A 93 -9.89 5.58 -5.59
CA ALA A 93 -9.94 6.94 -5.07
C ALA A 93 -11.12 7.17 -4.09
N GLN A 94 -12.22 6.42 -4.26
CA GLN A 94 -13.38 6.46 -3.36
C GLN A 94 -13.20 5.66 -2.06
N ASP A 95 -12.16 4.82 -1.93
CA ASP A 95 -11.86 4.08 -0.70
C ASP A 95 -10.81 4.84 0.13
N PRO A 96 -11.20 5.49 1.25
CA PRO A 96 -10.28 6.25 2.08
C PRO A 96 -9.23 5.38 2.80
N ALA A 97 -9.43 4.05 2.86
CA ALA A 97 -8.43 3.14 3.40
C ALA A 97 -7.26 2.92 2.43
N VAL A 98 -7.44 3.17 1.12
CA VAL A 98 -6.37 3.08 0.13
C VAL A 98 -5.49 4.33 0.24
N LEU A 99 -4.29 4.15 0.78
CA LEU A 99 -3.35 5.24 1.02
C LEU A 99 -2.30 5.40 -0.07
N THR A 100 -2.02 4.34 -0.83
CA THR A 100 -1.10 4.37 -1.98
C THR A 100 -1.39 3.21 -2.91
N ALA A 101 -0.92 3.30 -4.15
CA ALA A 101 -1.03 2.26 -5.14
C ALA A 101 0.32 1.95 -5.81
N ILE A 102 0.48 0.71 -6.22
CA ILE A 102 1.59 0.23 -7.04
C ILE A 102 1.00 -0.15 -8.40
N ALA A 103 1.53 0.43 -9.47
CA ALA A 103 1.05 0.20 -10.84
C ALA A 103 2.08 -0.62 -11.63
N VAL A 104 1.62 -1.74 -12.20
CA VAL A 104 2.43 -2.66 -12.99
C VAL A 104 1.73 -2.95 -14.32
N GLY A 105 2.46 -2.76 -15.43
CA GLY A 105 1.97 -3.01 -16.79
C GLY A 105 1.45 -1.75 -17.49
N PHE A 106 1.39 -1.81 -18.83
CA PHE A 106 1.06 -0.67 -19.69
C PHE A 106 -0.25 0.04 -19.32
N ALA A 107 -1.34 -0.70 -19.12
CA ALA A 107 -2.64 -0.08 -18.79
C ALA A 107 -2.65 0.56 -17.40
N ALA A 108 -1.99 -0.05 -16.41
CA ALA A 108 -1.91 0.49 -15.05
C ALA A 108 -1.03 1.75 -14.97
N ALA A 109 0.04 1.78 -15.77
CA ALA A 109 1.01 2.86 -15.82
C ALA A 109 0.64 3.98 -16.81
N ASP A 110 -0.45 3.83 -17.57
CA ASP A 110 -0.90 4.80 -18.57
C ASP A 110 -1.20 6.18 -17.94
N ALA A 111 -0.91 7.26 -18.66
CA ALA A 111 -1.12 8.63 -18.20
C ALA A 111 -2.57 8.91 -17.77
N GLU A 112 -3.56 8.37 -18.48
CA GLU A 112 -4.97 8.53 -18.12
C GLU A 112 -5.28 7.82 -16.80
N THR A 113 -4.71 6.63 -16.59
CA THR A 113 -4.83 5.89 -15.34
C THR A 113 -4.16 6.63 -14.18
N GLN A 114 -2.98 7.22 -14.40
CA GLN A 114 -2.28 8.01 -13.38
C GLN A 114 -3.13 9.21 -12.91
N VAL A 115 -3.72 9.95 -13.84
CA VAL A 115 -4.62 11.08 -13.53
C VAL A 115 -5.86 10.62 -12.74
N ALA A 116 -6.37 9.42 -13.04
CA ALA A 116 -7.55 8.86 -12.40
C ALA A 116 -7.37 8.49 -10.92
N PHE A 117 -6.13 8.38 -10.43
CA PHE A 117 -5.83 8.16 -9.01
C PHE A 117 -6.04 9.38 -8.12
N THR A 118 -6.25 10.56 -8.71
CA THR A 118 -6.51 11.83 -8.03
C THR A 118 -5.41 12.22 -7.03
N ASP A 119 -5.59 11.87 -5.77
CA ASP A 119 -4.77 12.21 -4.61
C ASP A 119 -4.11 10.96 -4.00
N ILE A 120 -4.34 9.77 -4.55
CA ILE A 120 -3.62 8.56 -4.16
C ILE A 120 -2.19 8.67 -4.75
N PRO A 121 -1.14 8.65 -3.91
CA PRO A 121 0.23 8.53 -4.40
C PRO A 121 0.45 7.17 -5.04
N ILE A 122 1.07 7.15 -6.21
CA ILE A 122 1.30 5.95 -7.00
C ILE A 122 2.77 5.71 -7.28
N ILE A 123 3.19 4.45 -7.15
CA ILE A 123 4.51 3.97 -7.54
C ILE A 123 4.34 3.09 -8.78
N VAL A 124 4.82 3.55 -9.93
CA VAL A 124 4.88 2.73 -11.15
C VAL A 124 6.14 1.87 -11.06
N ALA A 125 5.98 0.55 -10.94
CA ALA A 125 7.10 -0.37 -10.82
C ALA A 125 7.39 -1.04 -12.17
N GLY A 126 8.55 -0.74 -12.76
CA GLY A 126 9.00 -1.23 -14.06
C GLY A 126 8.91 -0.18 -15.19
N ASN A 127 9.59 -0.46 -16.30
CA ASN A 127 9.57 0.42 -17.48
C ASN A 127 8.42 0.04 -18.42
N TRP A 128 7.31 0.74 -18.29
CA TRP A 128 6.09 0.54 -19.11
C TRP A 128 5.90 1.64 -20.17
N GLY A 129 6.94 2.40 -20.49
CA GLY A 129 6.82 3.58 -21.36
C GLY A 129 6.06 4.75 -20.71
N ALA A 130 5.82 4.67 -19.41
CA ALA A 130 5.14 5.70 -18.64
C ALA A 130 6.05 6.90 -18.38
N GLN A 131 5.46 8.08 -18.36
CA GLN A 131 6.02 9.29 -17.78
C GLN A 131 5.17 9.66 -16.56
N PRO A 132 5.73 10.30 -15.53
CA PRO A 132 4.94 10.71 -14.37
C PRO A 132 4.03 11.89 -14.76
N VAL A 133 2.72 11.66 -14.77
CA VAL A 133 1.66 12.63 -15.08
C VAL A 133 0.89 12.92 -13.79
N GLY A 134 1.57 13.53 -12.83
CA GLY A 134 1.02 13.84 -11.51
C GLY A 134 2.09 14.38 -10.56
N ALA A 135 1.66 15.09 -9.51
CA ALA A 135 2.55 15.45 -8.42
C ALA A 135 2.94 14.21 -7.60
N GLU A 136 1.97 13.30 -7.42
CA GLU A 136 2.07 12.11 -6.57
C GLU A 136 2.35 10.83 -7.38
N THR A 137 3.12 10.96 -8.47
CA THR A 137 3.53 9.82 -9.29
C THR A 137 5.03 9.62 -9.23
N PHE A 138 5.42 8.45 -8.74
CA PHE A 138 6.79 8.02 -8.57
C PHE A 138 7.05 6.87 -9.56
N LEU A 139 8.16 6.91 -10.29
CA LEU A 139 8.57 5.77 -11.13
C LEU A 139 9.74 5.05 -10.46
N LEU A 140 9.57 3.75 -10.26
CA LEU A 140 10.64 2.84 -9.86
C LEU A 140 10.96 1.93 -11.03
N THR A 141 12.04 2.24 -11.74
CA THR A 141 12.46 1.48 -12.92
C THR A 141 13.91 1.06 -12.80
N ARG A 142 14.28 -0.02 -13.48
CA ARG A 142 15.69 -0.37 -13.66
C ARG A 142 16.27 0.51 -14.76
N PHE A 143 17.25 1.34 -14.40
CA PHE A 143 18.04 2.07 -15.40
C PHE A 143 19.03 1.08 -16.04
N SER A 144 18.88 0.82 -17.34
CA SER A 144 19.91 0.13 -18.12
C SER A 144 20.54 1.16 -19.04
N ASP A 145 21.67 1.71 -18.60
CA ASP A 145 22.47 2.65 -19.38
C ASP A 145 23.26 1.88 -20.43
N ASP A 146 22.64 1.58 -21.57
CA ASP A 146 23.38 1.04 -22.72
C ASP A 146 24.10 2.15 -23.48
N SER A 147 24.96 2.87 -22.77
CA SER A 147 26.34 3.02 -23.18
C SER A 147 27.23 2.23 -22.21
N ALA A 148 27.26 0.92 -22.42
CA ALA A 148 28.34 -0.01 -22.09
C ALA A 148 29.34 0.41 -20.98
N THR A 149 29.06 0.07 -19.72
CA THR A 149 29.95 -0.70 -18.82
C THR A 149 29.37 -0.77 -17.40
N ASP A 150 28.89 -1.96 -17.03
CA ASP A 150 28.90 -2.57 -15.68
C ASP A 150 28.96 -1.66 -14.44
N ALA A 151 27.96 -0.82 -14.23
CA ALA A 151 27.66 -0.28 -12.92
C ALA A 151 26.14 -0.13 -12.70
N LEU A 152 25.63 -0.85 -11.70
CA LEU A 152 24.28 -0.71 -11.14
C LEU A 152 24.15 0.69 -10.52
N PHE A 153 23.54 1.64 -11.23
CA PHE A 153 23.20 2.95 -10.69
C PHE A 153 21.68 3.18 -10.72
N TYR A 154 21.14 3.56 -9.56
CA TYR A 154 19.77 4.02 -9.36
C TYR A 154 19.64 5.46 -9.81
N VAL A 155 18.75 5.71 -10.78
CA VAL A 155 18.33 7.07 -11.12
C VAL A 155 16.81 7.06 -11.14
N GLY A 156 16.22 7.65 -10.10
CA GLY A 156 14.79 7.91 -10.01
C GLY A 156 14.34 8.91 -11.07
N ALA A 157 13.08 8.83 -11.47
CA ALA A 157 12.46 9.89 -12.25
C ALA A 157 10.95 9.87 -11.99
N ARG A 158 10.35 10.73 -11.16
CA ARG A 158 10.73 12.07 -10.65
C ARG A 158 11.95 12.16 -9.73
N VAL A 159 12.95 12.90 -10.24
CA VAL A 159 13.67 14.04 -9.62
C VAL A 159 13.45 14.21 -8.10
N LEU A 160 13.92 13.27 -7.29
CA LEU A 160 14.22 13.52 -5.89
C LEU A 160 15.55 14.28 -5.87
N ASN A 161 15.44 15.59 -5.68
CA ASN A 161 16.45 16.54 -5.19
C ASN A 161 17.94 16.24 -5.50
N GLU A 162 18.64 17.22 -6.08
CA GLU A 162 20.12 17.25 -6.22
C GLU A 162 20.88 17.28 -4.87
N THR A 163 20.23 16.88 -3.77
CA THR A 163 20.81 16.78 -2.44
C THR A 163 20.76 15.33 -1.98
N PRO A 164 21.82 14.82 -1.33
CA PRO A 164 21.89 13.44 -0.90
C PRO A 164 20.91 13.25 0.26
N VAL A 165 19.69 12.81 -0.07
CA VAL A 165 18.69 12.35 0.89
C VAL A 165 18.87 10.83 1.06
N GLN A 166 18.60 10.37 2.26
CA GLN A 166 18.82 9.03 2.79
C GLN A 166 18.48 7.91 1.77
N ASP A 167 19.52 7.18 1.33
CA ASP A 167 19.48 6.27 0.19
C ASP A 167 18.38 5.20 0.29
N TRP A 168 17.28 5.38 -0.44
CA TRP A 168 16.44 4.27 -0.86
C TRP A 168 17.19 3.49 -1.95
N VAL A 169 18.04 2.56 -1.52
CA VAL A 169 18.66 1.59 -2.42
C VAL A 169 17.60 0.57 -2.76
N SER A 170 16.90 0.75 -3.89
CA SER A 170 16.25 -0.39 -4.53
C SER A 170 17.34 -1.40 -4.86
N SER A 171 17.06 -2.69 -4.78
CA SER A 171 18.02 -3.70 -5.17
C SER A 171 18.11 -3.80 -6.68
N ALA A 172 16.98 -3.60 -7.41
CA ALA A 172 16.68 -3.77 -8.87
C ALA A 172 17.57 -4.77 -9.62
N ALA A 173 18.24 -5.61 -8.84
CA ALA A 173 19.24 -6.55 -9.21
C ALA A 173 18.45 -7.73 -9.76
N PRO A 174 19.09 -8.50 -10.64
CA PRO A 174 18.59 -9.84 -10.88
C PRO A 174 18.37 -10.53 -9.52
N PRO A 175 17.24 -11.21 -9.31
CA PRO A 175 16.97 -11.89 -8.06
C PRO A 175 18.11 -12.88 -7.76
N ASP A 176 18.72 -12.76 -6.58
CA ASP A 176 19.73 -13.72 -6.13
C ASP A 176 19.09 -15.02 -5.64
N ALA A 177 19.91 -16.00 -5.28
CA ALA A 177 19.42 -17.31 -4.83
C ALA A 177 18.60 -17.22 -3.53
N ASP A 178 18.94 -16.29 -2.64
CA ASP A 178 18.25 -16.11 -1.37
C ASP A 178 16.86 -15.48 -1.58
N PHE A 179 16.79 -14.38 -2.34
CA PHE A 179 15.52 -13.76 -2.74
C PHE A 179 14.64 -14.76 -3.49
N SER A 180 15.20 -15.53 -4.42
CA SER A 180 14.44 -16.53 -5.18
C SER A 180 13.84 -17.61 -4.28
N ALA A 181 14.61 -18.11 -3.30
CA ALA A 181 14.11 -19.09 -2.34
C ALA A 181 12.98 -18.52 -1.48
N ARG A 182 13.14 -17.30 -0.95
CA ARG A 182 12.10 -16.63 -0.14
C ARG A 182 10.85 -16.31 -0.94
N TYR A 183 11.01 -15.80 -2.16
CA TYR A 183 9.92 -15.53 -3.09
C TYR A 183 9.11 -16.80 -3.39
N GLN A 184 9.79 -17.89 -3.74
CA GLN A 184 9.13 -19.17 -4.04
C GLN A 184 8.49 -19.82 -2.82
N ALA A 185 8.95 -19.49 -1.61
CA ALA A 185 8.33 -19.93 -0.37
C ALA A 185 7.00 -19.19 -0.07
N THR A 186 6.68 -18.10 -0.76
CA THR A 186 5.41 -17.36 -0.53
C THR A 186 4.18 -18.17 -0.95
N ASP A 187 4.29 -19.00 -1.99
CA ASP A 187 3.21 -19.83 -2.50
C ASP A 187 3.78 -20.98 -3.36
N SER A 188 3.17 -22.16 -3.28
CA SER A 188 3.52 -23.31 -4.12
C SER A 188 3.41 -23.07 -5.63
N PHE A 189 2.64 -22.06 -6.04
CA PHE A 189 2.46 -21.66 -7.44
C PHE A 189 3.28 -20.43 -7.83
N ALA A 190 4.14 -19.92 -6.96
CA ALA A 190 5.03 -18.81 -7.27
C ALA A 190 6.01 -19.22 -8.38
N PRO A 191 6.06 -18.50 -9.52
CA PRO A 191 7.04 -18.79 -10.57
C PRO A 191 8.46 -18.44 -10.10
N PRO A 192 9.52 -18.77 -10.86
CA PRO A 192 10.81 -18.14 -10.65
C PRO A 192 10.69 -16.61 -10.79
N PRO A 193 11.23 -15.81 -9.85
CA PRO A 193 11.10 -14.36 -9.91
C PRO A 193 11.84 -13.79 -11.11
N THR A 194 11.29 -12.72 -11.68
CA THR A 194 11.99 -11.92 -12.71
C THR A 194 12.62 -10.67 -12.06
N PRO A 195 13.41 -9.86 -12.80
CA PRO A 195 13.85 -8.56 -12.31
C PRO A 195 12.70 -7.59 -11.98
N LEU A 196 11.49 -7.82 -12.52
CA LEU A 196 10.32 -7.05 -12.11
C LEU A 196 9.91 -7.37 -10.67
N ALA A 197 10.07 -8.63 -10.24
CA ALA A 197 9.76 -9.05 -8.88
C ALA A 197 10.55 -8.25 -7.84
N THR A 198 11.85 -8.03 -8.08
CA THR A 198 12.69 -7.26 -7.15
C THR A 198 12.27 -5.79 -7.09
N LEU A 199 11.93 -5.19 -8.25
CA LEU A 199 11.36 -3.84 -8.29
C LEU A 199 10.03 -3.74 -7.53
N VAL A 200 9.10 -4.67 -7.73
CA VAL A 200 7.80 -4.64 -7.05
C VAL A 200 7.95 -4.89 -5.56
N TYR A 201 8.86 -5.77 -5.16
CA TYR A 201 9.20 -5.98 -3.75
C TYR A 201 9.69 -4.68 -3.10
N ASP A 202 10.61 -3.96 -3.74
CA ASP A 202 11.13 -2.68 -3.26
C ASP A 202 10.04 -1.59 -3.23
N ALA A 203 9.24 -1.48 -4.29
CA ALA A 203 8.08 -0.58 -4.34
C ALA A 203 7.11 -0.84 -3.18
N THR A 204 6.86 -2.12 -2.89
CA THR A 204 5.98 -2.51 -1.78
C THR A 204 6.60 -2.16 -0.43
N ARG A 205 7.91 -2.33 -0.24
CA ARG A 205 8.59 -1.89 0.99
C ARG A 205 8.53 -0.39 1.20
N MET A 206 8.74 0.41 0.14
CA MET A 206 8.56 1.86 0.20
C MET A 206 7.13 2.23 0.57
N ALA A 207 6.14 1.62 -0.08
CA ALA A 207 4.73 1.83 0.22
C ALA A 207 4.36 1.46 1.67
N ILE A 208 4.89 0.34 2.20
CA ILE A 208 4.71 -0.08 3.60
C ILE A 208 5.30 0.96 4.55
N LEU A 209 6.54 1.39 4.32
CA LEU A 209 7.23 2.33 5.21
C LEU A 209 6.55 3.71 5.20
N ALA A 210 6.15 4.21 4.02
CA ALA A 210 5.40 5.45 3.91
C ALA A 210 4.03 5.35 4.61
N THR A 211 3.33 4.23 4.45
CA THR A 211 2.02 3.97 5.11
C THR A 211 2.16 3.80 6.62
N ALA A 212 3.23 3.17 7.10
CA ALA A 212 3.47 3.02 8.54
C ALA A 212 3.76 4.37 9.22
N ASN A 213 4.33 5.33 8.47
CA ASN A 213 4.65 6.67 8.94
C ASN A 213 3.55 7.72 8.67
N GLY A 214 2.51 7.37 7.90
CA GLY A 214 1.48 8.30 7.44
C GLY A 214 0.09 7.67 7.38
N THR A 215 -0.89 8.31 8.02
CA THR A 215 -2.29 7.82 8.06
C THR A 215 -3.20 8.50 7.03
N THR A 216 -2.65 9.40 6.20
CA THR A 216 -3.36 10.10 5.14
C THR A 216 -2.57 10.03 3.83
N ARG A 217 -3.27 10.09 2.69
CA ARG A 217 -2.64 10.08 1.37
C ARG A 217 -1.56 11.17 1.22
N THR A 218 -1.82 12.38 1.73
CA THR A 218 -0.82 13.47 1.73
C THR A 218 0.43 13.14 2.56
N SER A 219 0.27 12.53 3.74
CA SER A 219 1.43 12.14 4.56
C SER A 219 2.23 11.00 3.93
N VAL A 220 1.55 10.07 3.24
CA VAL A 220 2.18 8.95 2.52
C VAL A 220 2.92 9.48 1.28
N ALA A 221 2.30 10.37 0.51
CA ALA A 221 2.92 11.10 -0.59
C ALA A 221 4.23 11.77 -0.16
N HIS A 222 4.18 12.56 0.91
CA HIS A 222 5.36 13.23 1.45
C HIS A 222 6.43 12.25 1.94
N ALA A 223 6.04 11.12 2.54
CA ALA A 223 7.00 10.09 2.96
C ALA A 223 7.64 9.32 1.80
N LEU A 224 7.00 9.26 0.63
CA LEU A 224 7.59 8.72 -0.60
C LEU A 224 8.53 9.71 -1.30
N ASP A 225 8.44 11.00 -0.97
CA ASP A 225 9.30 12.06 -1.51
C ASP A 225 10.58 12.29 -0.68
N GLN A 226 10.72 11.60 0.46
CA GLN A 226 11.91 11.63 1.32
C GLN A 226 12.78 10.42 1.07
#